data_AF-A0A7K1B283-F1
#
_entry.id   AF-A0A7K1B283-F1
#
_cell.length_a   1.000
_cell.length_b   1.000
_cell.length_c   1.000
_cell.angle_alpha   90.00
_cell.angle_beta   90.00
_cell.angle_gamma   90.00
#
_symmetry.space_group_name_H-M   'P 1'
#
loop_
_entity.id
_entity.type
_entity.pdbx_description
1 polymer ?
#
loop_
_entity_poly.entity_id
_entity_poly.type
_entity_poly.pdbx_seq_one_letter_code
_entity_poly.pdbx_strand_id
1 'polypeptide(L)'
;MRRGCEVHTLSKRPVLRVGSTRRCSHSCSPRCSHVDQPTCPLSLRPARELSHVDASLGGYPDRRSVLVLPPKPRTMSHPCAILSAMTLEIDSLTEVVETRRQLASQSLDPTRRADMGQFFTPEPVAMFLASMFDLRDRPATLLDPGAGVGSLTAAFVARWADECDSQLHATACEVDDSLHGDLRTTLGECELHASLTTDLLGESFIEWGTDRLAGIRLTEPPGFDFVIQNPPYRKLAADSHDRRLLRASGVDAPNLYAAFLALGARLLAPGGQMVAITPRSFANGPYFKRFRQDLLQWVSLRHIHVYDSRDTAFADAAVLQENVIVRVERTSHRGPVRITSSVSPAATAMTARDVPYAEVVRPDDPEQFIHLSPHAQHADIASALAALPDTVASLNLKVSTGRVVDFRVREHLRQAPDADTAPLVYPTHLRESSVEWPKETKKPNALVRCSETESLMLPAGCYVLVKRFSAKEERRRVVASLVRDGDLPGEVWAFENHLNVFHLGNRGLPLSLAAGLVVWLNSTSVDLAFRQFSGHTQVNATDLRNMRYPSAGELVALGDAAGLAHLTQDKVDALVSEHVAGVRSRATNA
;
A
#
# COMPACT_ATOMS: atom_id res chain seq x y z
N MET A 1 -52.28 22.23 8.50
CA MET A 1 -52.51 21.32 9.65
C MET A 1 -51.15 20.82 10.09
N ARG A 2 -50.42 21.46 11.02
CA ARG A 2 -50.54 21.50 12.50
C ARG A 2 -50.59 20.11 13.18
N ARG A 3 -49.58 19.92 14.07
CA ARG A 3 -49.42 18.99 15.22
C ARG A 3 -48.87 17.60 14.87
N GLY A 4 -47.96 16.96 15.62
CA GLY A 4 -47.26 17.26 16.89
C GLY A 4 -46.33 16.05 17.17
N CYS A 5 -45.04 16.25 17.48
CA CYS A 5 -44.45 16.08 18.82
C CYS A 5 -45.07 15.00 19.71
N GLU A 6 -44.31 13.94 20.00
CA GLU A 6 -44.25 13.38 21.34
C GLU A 6 -42.89 12.74 21.64
N VAL A 7 -42.43 13.02 22.85
CA VAL A 7 -41.11 12.78 23.44
C VAL A 7 -41.27 11.62 24.42
N HIS A 8 -40.37 10.63 24.38
CA HIS A 8 -40.19 9.71 25.50
C HIS A 8 -38.73 9.67 25.94
N THR A 9 -38.47 10.37 27.04
CA THR A 9 -37.34 10.22 27.95
C THR A 9 -37.54 8.99 28.82
N LEU A 10 -36.53 8.12 28.93
CA LEU A 10 -36.38 7.23 30.09
C LEU A 10 -34.89 6.97 30.36
N SER A 11 -34.42 7.69 31.38
CA SER A 11 -33.18 7.47 32.13
C SER A 11 -33.22 6.14 32.87
N LYS A 12 -32.08 5.42 32.92
CA LYS A 12 -31.66 4.60 34.07
C LYS A 12 -30.17 4.24 33.98
N ARG A 13 -29.35 4.93 34.77
CA ARG A 13 -28.00 4.49 35.19
C ARG A 13 -28.13 3.43 36.29
N PRO A 14 -27.09 2.61 36.48
CA PRO A 14 -26.70 2.23 37.83
C PRO A 14 -25.26 2.70 38.14
N VAL A 15 -25.16 3.41 39.26
CA VAL A 15 -23.93 3.67 40.02
C VAL A 15 -23.70 2.46 40.92
N LEU A 16 -22.49 1.92 41.02
CA LEU A 16 -22.04 1.23 42.24
C LEU A 16 -20.51 1.06 42.32
N ARG A 17 -19.99 1.75 43.36
CA ARG A 17 -18.90 1.42 44.29
C ARG A 17 -17.42 1.42 43.85
N VAL A 18 -16.80 2.51 44.28
CA VAL A 18 -15.46 2.66 44.85
C VAL A 18 -15.09 1.52 45.81
N GLY A 19 -13.90 0.97 45.62
CA GLY A 19 -13.16 0.15 46.59
C GLY A 19 -11.71 0.59 46.62
N SER A 20 -11.32 1.30 47.67
CA SER A 20 -9.96 1.71 48.00
C SER A 20 -9.23 0.63 48.81
N THR A 21 -7.90 0.81 48.96
CA THR A 21 -6.92 0.07 49.80
C THR A 21 -6.16 -1.03 49.03
N ARG A 22 -4.83 -1.16 49.06
CA ARG A 22 -3.78 -0.75 49.99
C ARG A 22 -2.47 -0.40 49.24
N ARG A 23 -1.76 0.59 49.78
CA ARG A 23 -0.32 0.80 49.60
C ARG A 23 0.45 -0.31 50.32
N CYS A 24 1.52 -0.82 49.71
CA CYS A 24 2.68 -1.35 50.41
C CYS A 24 3.94 -0.81 49.73
N SER A 25 4.43 0.28 50.30
CA SER A 25 5.81 0.74 50.24
C SER A 25 6.69 -0.25 51.01
N HIS A 26 7.80 -0.73 50.46
CA HIS A 26 9.01 -1.06 51.20
C HIS A 26 10.24 -0.87 50.32
N SER A 27 10.95 0.22 50.62
CA SER A 27 12.34 0.48 50.31
C SER A 27 13.25 -0.47 51.07
N CYS A 28 14.28 -1.03 50.43
CA CYS A 28 15.59 -1.30 51.04
C CYS A 28 16.58 -1.80 49.97
N SER A 29 17.53 -0.92 49.60
CA SER A 29 18.87 -1.28 49.12
C SER A 29 19.85 -1.13 50.31
N PRO A 30 21.16 -1.40 50.21
CA PRO A 30 21.93 -2.28 49.31
C PRO A 30 22.87 -3.23 50.09
N ARG A 31 23.53 -4.19 49.43
CA ARG A 31 24.90 -4.63 49.79
C ARG A 31 25.58 -5.39 48.65
N CYS A 32 26.79 -4.95 48.36
CA CYS A 32 27.77 -5.51 47.44
C CYS A 32 28.30 -6.88 47.87
N SER A 33 28.72 -7.70 46.89
CA SER A 33 30.03 -8.38 46.91
C SER A 33 30.28 -9.16 45.60
N HIS A 34 31.38 -8.77 44.93
CA HIS A 34 32.40 -9.58 44.23
C HIS A 34 31.97 -10.75 43.30
N VAL A 35 32.27 -10.70 41.99
CA VAL A 35 33.54 -11.01 41.27
C VAL A 35 33.33 -12.31 40.48
N ASP A 36 33.36 -12.23 39.15
CA ASP A 36 34.23 -13.04 38.27
C ASP A 36 33.83 -12.89 36.79
N GLN A 37 34.78 -12.41 35.97
CA GLN A 37 34.85 -12.70 34.53
C GLN A 37 35.42 -14.12 34.36
N PRO A 38 35.24 -14.80 33.21
CA PRO A 38 36.31 -14.71 32.21
C PRO A 38 35.89 -14.84 30.73
N THR A 39 36.61 -14.08 29.90
CA THR A 39 37.22 -14.43 28.59
C THR A 39 36.45 -15.14 27.46
N CYS A 40 36.44 -14.43 26.33
CA CYS A 40 36.35 -14.90 24.94
C CYS A 40 37.40 -15.98 24.59
N PRO A 41 37.12 -16.83 23.58
CA PRO A 41 38.14 -17.06 22.56
C PRO A 41 37.61 -17.04 21.12
N LEU A 42 38.32 -16.28 20.29
CA LEU A 42 38.40 -16.43 18.84
C LEU A 42 39.09 -17.76 18.47
N SER A 43 38.59 -18.47 17.48
CA SER A 43 39.41 -19.40 16.69
C SER A 43 39.09 -19.28 15.19
N LEU A 44 40.17 -19.11 14.43
CA LEU A 44 40.27 -19.05 12.98
C LEU A 44 40.44 -20.47 12.40
N ARG A 45 39.99 -20.65 11.15
CA ARG A 45 40.55 -21.43 10.00
C ARG A 45 39.49 -22.30 9.30
N PRO A 46 39.73 -22.76 8.04
CA PRO A 46 40.39 -22.10 6.91
C PRO A 46 39.63 -22.29 5.57
N ALA A 47 40.24 -21.73 4.52
CA ALA A 47 39.88 -21.73 3.11
C ALA A 47 39.40 -23.07 2.51
N ARG A 48 38.51 -22.97 1.51
CA ARG A 48 38.23 -24.02 0.53
C ARG A 48 38.56 -23.54 -0.88
N GLU A 49 39.43 -24.33 -1.51
CA GLU A 49 39.79 -24.34 -2.92
C GLU A 49 38.55 -24.56 -3.80
N LEU A 50 38.50 -23.86 -4.93
CA LEU A 50 37.60 -24.17 -6.04
C LEU A 50 38.44 -24.66 -7.22
N SER A 51 38.05 -25.85 -7.68
CA SER A 51 38.59 -26.64 -8.77
C SER A 51 38.33 -26.04 -10.15
N HIS A 52 39.26 -26.34 -11.05
CA HIS A 52 39.26 -26.09 -12.49
C HIS A 52 38.21 -26.88 -13.30
N VAL A 53 38.17 -26.54 -14.61
CA VAL A 53 37.58 -27.23 -15.79
C VAL A 53 36.20 -26.66 -16.17
N ASP A 54 35.87 -26.15 -17.37
CA ASP A 54 36.47 -26.11 -18.72
C ASP A 54 35.80 -24.95 -19.49
N ALA A 55 36.52 -24.28 -20.41
CA ALA A 55 35.91 -23.68 -21.61
C ALA A 55 36.99 -23.28 -22.63
N SER A 56 36.82 -23.79 -23.84
CA SER A 56 37.70 -23.72 -24.99
C SER A 56 37.51 -22.45 -25.86
N LEU A 57 38.66 -21.91 -26.27
CA LEU A 57 39.06 -21.41 -27.60
C LEU A 57 38.25 -20.34 -28.38
N GLY A 58 38.96 -19.24 -28.66
CA GLY A 58 38.96 -18.44 -29.90
C GLY A 58 38.51 -16.99 -29.73
N GLY A 59 39.23 -15.91 -30.07
CA GLY A 59 40.55 -15.68 -30.66
C GLY A 59 40.66 -14.19 -31.08
N TYR A 60 41.67 -13.47 -30.55
CA TYR A 60 42.48 -12.33 -31.07
C TYR A 60 41.84 -11.14 -31.87
N PRO A 61 42.46 -9.93 -31.95
CA PRO A 61 43.25 -9.20 -30.93
C PRO A 61 43.28 -7.64 -30.99
N ASP A 62 43.99 -7.10 -30.00
CA ASP A 62 44.91 -5.94 -29.99
C ASP A 62 44.46 -4.52 -30.40
N ARG A 63 44.60 -3.58 -29.44
CA ARG A 63 45.11 -2.22 -29.70
C ARG A 63 45.91 -1.69 -28.51
N ARG A 64 47.23 -1.60 -28.69
CA ARG A 64 48.16 -0.80 -27.88
C ARG A 64 48.26 0.64 -28.41
N SER A 65 48.02 1.59 -27.50
CA SER A 65 48.78 2.83 -27.20
C SER A 65 49.45 3.63 -28.32
N VAL A 66 49.23 4.96 -28.34
CA VAL A 66 50.31 5.99 -28.25
C VAL A 66 49.75 7.29 -27.64
N LEU A 67 50.49 7.82 -26.67
CA LEU A 67 50.33 9.08 -25.94
C LEU A 67 51.08 10.20 -26.69
N VAL A 68 50.52 11.40 -26.85
CA VAL A 68 51.24 12.60 -27.34
C VAL A 68 51.01 13.77 -26.39
N LEU A 69 52.10 14.29 -25.82
CA LEU A 69 52.17 15.52 -25.02
C LEU A 69 52.53 16.71 -25.92
N PRO A 70 51.99 17.93 -25.69
CA PRO A 70 52.45 19.14 -26.36
C PRO A 70 53.46 19.95 -25.51
N PRO A 71 54.24 20.86 -26.14
CA PRO A 71 55.41 21.51 -25.53
C PRO A 71 55.11 22.84 -24.80
N LYS A 72 56.08 23.26 -23.98
CA LYS A 72 56.10 24.46 -23.10
C LYS A 72 56.57 25.76 -23.81
N PRO A 73 56.41 26.95 -23.18
CA PRO A 73 56.10 28.21 -23.87
C PRO A 73 57.27 29.21 -24.03
N ARG A 74 57.04 30.28 -24.79
CA ARG A 74 57.83 31.53 -24.80
C ARG A 74 56.92 32.76 -24.64
N THR A 75 57.49 33.82 -24.10
CA THR A 75 56.88 34.93 -23.35
C THR A 75 56.64 36.25 -24.13
N MET A 76 55.63 36.99 -23.64
CA MET A 76 55.40 38.46 -23.60
C MET A 76 55.02 39.28 -24.85
N SER A 77 53.80 39.86 -24.80
CA SER A 77 53.51 41.32 -24.83
C SER A 77 52.02 41.61 -24.53
N HIS A 78 51.73 42.66 -23.74
CA HIS A 78 50.41 43.12 -23.23
C HIS A 78 49.65 44.02 -24.24
N PRO A 79 48.45 44.60 -23.94
CA PRO A 79 47.26 44.13 -23.20
C PRO A 79 45.94 44.40 -23.99
N CYS A 80 44.87 43.63 -23.79
CA CYS A 80 43.51 44.15 -24.01
C CYS A 80 42.46 43.31 -23.30
N ALA A 81 41.48 43.99 -22.72
CA ALA A 81 40.43 43.47 -21.87
C ALA A 81 39.57 42.40 -22.54
N ILE A 82 39.39 41.26 -21.85
CA ILE A 82 38.17 40.46 -21.92
C ILE A 82 37.86 40.03 -20.48
N LEU A 83 36.96 40.78 -19.83
CA LEU A 83 36.16 40.27 -18.72
C LEU A 83 35.28 39.17 -19.32
N SER A 84 35.74 37.92 -19.24
CA SER A 84 34.88 36.77 -19.48
C SER A 84 33.95 36.70 -18.28
N ALA A 85 32.70 37.13 -18.47
CA ALA A 85 31.62 36.81 -17.57
C ALA A 85 31.55 35.27 -17.46
N MET A 86 32.07 34.72 -16.37
CA MET A 86 31.66 33.41 -15.90
C MET A 86 30.24 33.61 -15.41
N THR A 87 29.26 33.30 -16.26
CA THR A 87 27.92 32.96 -15.79
C THR A 87 28.09 31.75 -14.89
N LEU A 88 28.16 31.99 -13.58
CA LEU A 88 27.84 30.96 -12.58
C LEU A 88 26.42 30.52 -12.93
N GLU A 89 26.26 29.28 -13.39
CA GLU A 89 24.95 28.63 -13.38
C GLU A 89 24.49 28.68 -11.91
N ILE A 90 23.45 29.47 -11.64
CA ILE A 90 22.80 29.46 -10.34
C ILE A 90 21.92 28.20 -10.38
N ASP A 91 22.36 27.16 -9.69
CA ASP A 91 21.56 25.93 -9.51
C ASP A 91 20.15 26.33 -9.05
N SER A 92 19.13 25.70 -9.66
CA SER A 92 17.74 25.94 -9.27
C SER A 92 17.51 25.53 -7.81
N LEU A 93 16.53 26.15 -7.13
CA LEU A 93 16.20 25.85 -5.73
C LEU A 93 16.03 24.35 -5.49
N THR A 94 15.40 23.64 -6.43
CA THR A 94 15.14 22.20 -6.32
C THR A 94 16.40 21.34 -6.51
N GLU A 95 17.34 21.74 -7.37
CA GLU A 95 18.61 21.04 -7.59
C GLU A 95 19.54 21.14 -6.36
N VAL A 96 19.58 22.31 -5.73
CA VAL A 96 20.34 22.52 -4.48
C VAL A 96 19.80 21.63 -3.37
N VAL A 97 18.47 21.56 -3.24
CA VAL A 97 17.80 20.75 -2.23
C VAL A 97 17.93 19.24 -2.54
N GLU A 98 17.97 18.85 -3.81
CA GLU A 98 18.25 17.47 -4.22
C GLU A 98 19.66 17.03 -3.80
N THR A 99 20.67 17.89 -3.98
CA THR A 99 22.03 17.61 -3.49
C THR A 99 22.03 17.40 -1.98
N ARG A 100 21.34 18.26 -1.22
CA ARG A 100 21.18 18.13 0.24
C ARG A 100 20.48 16.83 0.61
N ARG A 101 19.41 16.46 -0.09
CA ARG A 101 18.69 15.20 0.09
C ARG A 101 19.59 13.99 -0.10
N GLN A 102 20.42 13.98 -1.13
CA GLN A 102 21.34 12.88 -1.40
C GLN A 102 22.38 12.72 -0.28
N LEU A 103 22.93 13.83 0.22
CA LEU A 103 23.88 13.83 1.34
C LEU A 103 23.23 13.32 2.63
N ALA A 104 22.03 13.82 2.98
CA ALA A 104 21.27 13.32 4.13
C ALA A 104 20.92 11.83 3.99
N SER A 105 20.58 11.39 2.77
CA SER A 105 20.31 9.98 2.48
C SER A 105 21.54 9.08 2.64
N GLN A 106 22.76 9.61 2.56
CA GLN A 106 23.99 8.84 2.75
C GLN A 106 24.45 8.84 4.22
N SER A 107 24.13 9.88 4.98
CA SER A 107 24.53 10.02 6.39
C SER A 107 23.59 9.30 7.37
N LEU A 108 22.34 9.03 7.00
CA LEU A 108 21.38 8.34 7.85
C LEU A 108 21.71 6.85 8.03
N ASP A 109 21.82 6.43 9.30
CA ASP A 109 21.89 5.02 9.69
C ASP A 109 20.73 4.21 9.09
N PRO A 110 20.99 3.13 8.32
CA PRO A 110 19.95 2.29 7.72
C PRO A 110 18.94 1.74 8.73
N THR A 111 19.36 1.43 9.96
CA THR A 111 18.47 0.97 11.03
C THR A 111 17.49 2.06 11.47
N ARG A 112 18.00 3.26 11.77
CA ARG A 112 17.17 4.43 12.11
C ARG A 112 16.18 4.79 11.00
N ARG A 113 16.59 4.72 9.73
CA ARG A 113 15.72 4.97 8.57
C ARG A 113 14.56 3.98 8.48
N ALA A 114 14.82 2.70 8.71
CA ALA A 114 13.79 1.66 8.73
C ALA A 114 12.85 1.81 9.94
N ASP A 115 13.39 2.15 11.11
CA ASP A 115 12.62 2.35 12.35
C ASP A 115 11.69 3.56 12.27
N MET A 116 12.13 4.64 11.62
CA MET A 116 11.33 5.84 11.41
C MET A 116 10.41 5.73 10.18
N GLY A 117 10.72 4.82 9.25
CA GLY A 117 9.98 4.65 7.99
C GLY A 117 10.12 5.84 7.04
N GLN A 118 11.26 6.54 7.09
CA GLN A 118 11.56 7.73 6.32
C GLN A 118 12.01 7.39 4.89
N PHE A 119 11.35 7.98 3.91
CA PHE A 119 11.75 7.93 2.50
C PHE A 119 11.83 9.35 1.97
N PHE A 120 13.02 9.81 1.61
CA PHE A 120 13.17 11.14 1.04
C PHE A 120 12.71 11.15 -0.42
N THR A 121 11.95 12.19 -0.78
CA THR A 121 11.39 12.35 -2.13
C THR A 121 12.44 12.90 -3.08
N PRO A 122 12.82 12.18 -4.15
CA PRO A 122 13.69 12.73 -5.19
C PRO A 122 13.05 13.93 -5.88
N GLU A 123 13.85 14.90 -6.31
CA GLU A 123 13.38 16.12 -6.98
C GLU A 123 12.31 15.86 -8.07
N PRO A 124 12.48 14.94 -9.04
CA PRO A 124 11.48 14.77 -10.09
C PRO A 124 10.09 14.38 -9.58
N VAL A 125 10.05 13.64 -8.47
CA VAL A 125 8.80 13.27 -7.81
C VAL A 125 8.24 14.45 -7.01
N ALA A 126 9.09 15.21 -6.32
CA ALA A 126 8.69 16.41 -5.57
C ALA A 126 8.07 17.47 -6.47
N MET A 127 8.71 17.77 -7.61
CA MET A 127 8.17 18.67 -8.63
C MET A 127 6.84 18.16 -9.20
N PHE A 128 6.73 16.85 -9.45
CA PHE A 128 5.49 16.28 -9.93
C PHE A 128 4.35 16.42 -8.91
N LEU A 129 4.58 16.18 -7.61
CA LEU A 129 3.58 16.44 -6.57
C LEU A 129 3.17 17.93 -6.55
N ALA A 130 4.14 18.84 -6.59
CA ALA A 130 3.89 20.28 -6.62
C ALA A 130 3.06 20.69 -7.84
N SER A 131 3.28 20.07 -9.01
CA SER A 131 2.54 20.35 -10.25
C SER A 131 1.04 20.00 -10.19
N MET A 132 0.62 19.15 -9.25
CA MET A 132 -0.78 18.70 -9.17
C MET A 132 -1.71 19.73 -8.51
N PHE A 133 -1.19 20.74 -7.81
CA PHE A 133 -2.03 21.76 -7.18
C PHE A 133 -2.67 22.70 -8.21
N ASP A 134 -3.93 23.07 -7.99
CA ASP A 134 -4.51 24.22 -8.69
C ASP A 134 -4.20 25.47 -7.87
N LEU A 135 -3.23 26.26 -8.33
CA LEU A 135 -2.80 27.49 -7.67
C LEU A 135 -3.72 28.66 -8.03
N ARG A 136 -3.81 29.63 -7.11
CA ARG A 136 -4.47 30.91 -7.32
C ARG A 136 -3.60 31.96 -6.67
N ASP A 137 -3.29 33.02 -7.41
CA ASP A 137 -2.48 34.13 -6.90
C ASP A 137 -3.28 34.93 -5.85
N ARG A 138 -3.15 34.49 -4.60
CA ARG A 138 -3.70 35.11 -3.39
C ARG A 138 -2.86 34.65 -2.19
N PRO A 139 -2.88 35.39 -1.06
CA PRO A 139 -2.20 34.94 0.13
C PRO A 139 -2.66 33.54 0.55
N ALA A 140 -1.71 32.67 0.85
CA ALA A 140 -1.98 31.25 1.10
C ALA A 140 -1.07 30.64 2.17
N THR A 141 -1.47 29.48 2.65
CA THR A 141 -0.75 28.70 3.66
C THR A 141 -0.43 27.29 3.18
N LEU A 142 0.80 26.84 3.41
CA LEU A 142 1.32 25.51 3.06
C LEU A 142 1.69 24.75 4.34
N LEU A 143 1.36 23.47 4.38
CA LEU A 143 1.84 22.52 5.40
C LEU A 143 2.60 21.37 4.73
N ASP A 144 3.81 21.11 5.21
CA ASP A 144 4.62 19.93 4.92
C ASP A 144 4.83 19.13 6.22
N PRO A 145 3.95 18.13 6.52
CA PRO A 145 3.88 17.49 7.84
C PRO A 145 5.00 16.49 8.13
N GLY A 146 5.85 16.19 7.16
CA GLY A 146 6.99 15.27 7.28
C GLY A 146 8.09 15.71 6.33
N ALA A 147 8.63 16.90 6.60
CA ALA A 147 9.39 17.68 5.63
C ALA A 147 10.74 17.07 5.27
N GLY A 148 11.35 16.27 6.16
CA GLY A 148 12.71 15.78 5.97
C GLY A 148 13.69 16.94 5.78
N VAL A 149 14.39 16.95 4.64
CA VAL A 149 15.28 18.06 4.25
C VAL A 149 14.55 19.22 3.52
N GLY A 150 13.24 19.13 3.32
CA GLY A 150 12.41 20.17 2.72
C GLY A 150 12.21 20.05 1.20
N SER A 151 12.45 18.89 0.59
CA SER A 151 12.32 18.70 -0.88
C SER A 151 10.93 19.03 -1.43
N LEU A 152 9.86 18.65 -0.73
CA LEU A 152 8.48 18.96 -1.14
C LEU A 152 8.14 20.44 -0.97
N THR A 153 8.55 21.02 0.17
CA THR A 153 8.42 22.46 0.41
C THR A 153 9.12 23.27 -0.68
N ALA A 154 10.38 22.95 -1.00
CA ALA A 154 11.15 23.64 -2.03
C ALA A 154 10.51 23.52 -3.42
N ALA A 155 10.05 22.34 -3.81
CA ALA A 155 9.38 22.13 -5.09
C ALA A 155 8.05 22.92 -5.20
N PHE A 156 7.28 23.00 -4.11
CA PHE A 156 6.07 23.83 -4.08
C PHE A 156 6.42 25.32 -4.18
N VAL A 157 7.41 25.78 -3.41
CA VAL A 157 7.82 27.20 -3.38
C VAL A 157 8.38 27.65 -4.72
N ALA A 158 9.21 26.83 -5.38
CA ALA A 158 9.71 27.13 -6.73
C ALA A 158 8.55 27.38 -7.71
N ARG A 159 7.57 26.46 -7.75
CA ARG A 159 6.38 26.62 -8.58
C ARG A 159 5.53 27.84 -8.17
N TRP A 160 5.37 28.08 -6.87
CA TRP A 160 4.61 29.24 -6.38
C TRP A 160 5.25 30.55 -6.83
N ALA A 161 6.58 30.67 -6.74
CA ALA A 161 7.31 31.85 -7.18
C ALA A 161 7.19 32.10 -8.70
N ASP A 162 7.08 31.04 -9.49
CA ASP A 162 6.90 31.14 -10.94
C ASP A 162 5.48 31.56 -11.36
N GLU A 163 4.46 31.21 -10.55
CA GLU A 163 3.03 31.37 -10.92
C GLU A 163 2.28 32.42 -10.08
N CYS A 164 2.82 32.88 -8.94
CA CYS A 164 2.14 33.74 -7.97
C CYS A 164 3.08 34.78 -7.35
N ASP A 165 2.58 36.01 -7.19
CA ASP A 165 3.30 37.10 -6.51
C ASP A 165 2.87 37.24 -5.03
N SER A 166 1.74 36.65 -4.67
CA SER A 166 1.15 36.74 -3.33
C SER A 166 1.97 36.06 -2.24
N GLN A 167 1.79 36.55 -1.00
CA GLN A 167 2.47 36.01 0.18
C GLN A 167 2.10 34.54 0.43
N LEU A 168 3.11 33.70 0.63
CA LEU A 168 2.97 32.33 1.11
C LEU A 168 3.50 32.23 2.55
N HIS A 169 2.83 31.43 3.38
CA HIS A 169 3.38 31.00 4.67
C HIS A 169 3.47 29.49 4.70
N ALA A 170 4.67 28.95 4.90
CA ALA A 170 4.92 27.51 4.91
C ALA A 170 5.29 27.01 6.31
N THR A 171 4.55 26.03 6.82
CA THR A 171 4.90 25.30 8.04
C THR A 171 5.46 23.93 7.66
N ALA A 172 6.70 23.64 8.03
CA ALA A 172 7.38 22.37 7.81
C ALA A 172 7.56 21.64 9.15
N CYS A 173 7.06 20.42 9.26
CA CYS A 173 7.19 19.59 10.47
C CYS A 173 8.25 18.50 10.25
N GLU A 174 9.20 18.40 11.17
CA GLU A 174 10.19 17.30 11.17
C GLU A 174 10.53 16.90 12.61
N VAL A 175 10.33 15.63 12.92
CA VAL A 175 10.55 15.08 14.26
C VAL A 175 12.01 14.68 14.49
N ASP A 176 12.77 14.41 13.42
CA ASP A 176 14.19 14.10 13.51
C ASP A 176 15.04 15.38 13.61
N ASP A 177 15.55 15.64 14.80
CA ASP A 177 16.43 16.77 15.10
C ASP A 177 17.70 16.82 14.25
N SER A 178 18.17 15.67 13.77
CA SER A 178 19.35 15.58 12.92
C SER A 178 19.15 16.23 11.54
N LEU A 179 17.90 16.34 11.07
CA LEU A 179 17.55 16.94 9.79
C LEU A 179 17.23 18.44 9.92
N HIS A 180 17.08 18.98 11.13
CA HIS A 180 16.69 20.38 11.34
C HIS A 180 17.70 21.37 10.78
N GLY A 181 19.00 21.03 10.77
CA GLY A 181 20.03 21.86 10.15
C GLY A 181 19.79 22.04 8.66
N ASP A 182 19.71 20.92 7.94
CA ASP A 182 19.44 20.88 6.51
C ASP A 182 18.09 21.52 6.15
N LEU A 183 17.05 21.22 6.92
CA LEU A 183 15.72 21.80 6.72
C LEU A 183 15.71 23.32 6.91
N ARG A 184 16.36 23.86 7.95
CA ARG A 184 16.46 25.32 8.14
C ARG A 184 17.17 26.00 6.97
N THR A 185 18.21 25.38 6.43
CA THR A 185 18.90 25.91 5.24
C THR A 185 17.95 25.94 4.04
N THR A 186 17.23 24.85 3.77
CA THR A 186 16.23 24.79 2.69
C THR A 186 15.14 25.86 2.87
N LEU A 187 14.61 26.02 4.09
CA LEU A 187 13.56 27.01 4.37
C LEU A 187 14.08 28.44 4.17
N GLY A 188 15.31 28.74 4.61
CA GLY A 188 15.93 30.05 4.36
C GLY A 188 16.14 30.33 2.86
N GLU A 189 16.52 29.33 2.07
CA GLU A 189 16.61 29.45 0.61
C GLU A 189 15.23 29.70 -0.03
N CYS A 190 14.18 29.05 0.48
CA CYS A 190 12.81 29.28 0.04
C CYS A 190 12.34 30.72 0.34
N GLU A 191 12.69 31.28 1.51
CA GLU A 191 12.36 32.67 1.89
C GLU A 191 13.05 33.71 1.00
N LEU A 192 14.25 33.40 0.50
CA LEU A 192 14.95 34.25 -0.44
C LEU A 192 14.39 34.16 -1.87
N HIS A 193 13.71 33.06 -2.20
CA HIS A 193 13.23 32.77 -3.55
C HIS A 193 11.84 33.33 -3.85
N ALA A 194 10.98 33.49 -2.84
CA ALA A 194 9.60 33.94 -2.99
C ALA A 194 9.20 34.93 -1.89
N SER A 195 8.06 35.62 -2.04
CA SER A 195 7.43 36.34 -0.92
C SER A 195 6.86 35.33 0.09
N LEU A 196 7.75 34.77 0.91
CA LEU A 196 7.48 33.62 1.78
C LEU A 196 7.90 33.90 3.22
N THR A 197 7.15 33.34 4.16
CA THR A 197 7.61 33.14 5.55
C THR A 197 7.56 31.66 5.90
N THR A 198 8.51 31.18 6.68
CA THR A 198 8.60 29.76 7.04
C THR A 198 8.62 29.53 8.56
N ASP A 199 7.99 28.43 8.98
CA ASP A 199 8.07 27.90 10.34
C ASP A 199 8.58 26.45 10.31
N LEU A 200 9.62 26.15 11.09
CA LEU A 200 10.05 24.78 11.37
C LEU A 200 9.43 24.32 12.70
N LEU A 201 8.58 23.30 12.64
CA LEU A 201 8.02 22.63 13.80
C LEU A 201 8.80 21.34 14.11
N GLY A 202 9.59 21.36 15.18
CA GLY A 202 10.44 20.23 15.61
C GLY A 202 9.72 19.19 16.46
N GLU A 203 8.40 19.06 16.34
CA GLU A 203 7.54 18.25 17.21
C GLU A 203 6.83 17.12 16.43
N SER A 204 6.22 16.17 17.14
CA SER A 204 5.42 15.11 16.52
C SER A 204 4.20 15.70 15.81
N PHE A 205 4.12 15.50 14.49
CA PHE A 205 2.95 15.95 13.71
C PHE A 205 1.63 15.35 14.22
N ILE A 206 1.65 14.13 14.77
CA ILE A 206 0.44 13.53 15.35
C ILE A 206 0.01 14.31 16.59
N GLU A 207 0.93 14.60 17.51
CA GLU A 207 0.63 15.36 18.73
C GLU A 207 0.11 16.75 18.35
N TRP A 208 0.90 17.50 17.58
CA TRP A 208 0.54 18.85 17.13
C TRP A 208 -0.78 18.89 16.37
N GLY A 209 -0.99 17.96 15.43
CA GLY A 209 -2.19 17.89 14.61
C GLY A 209 -3.42 17.53 15.44
N THR A 210 -3.31 16.58 16.37
CA THR A 210 -4.44 16.20 17.24
C THR A 210 -4.77 17.28 18.27
N ASP A 211 -3.78 17.98 18.82
CA ASP A 211 -4.00 19.10 19.74
C ASP A 211 -4.75 20.26 19.06
N ARG A 212 -4.37 20.60 17.81
CA ARG A 212 -5.10 21.59 17.01
C ARG A 212 -6.55 21.19 16.71
N LEU A 213 -6.84 19.89 16.62
CA LEU A 213 -8.19 19.37 16.42
C LEU A 213 -8.99 19.24 17.73
N ALA A 214 -8.31 19.08 18.87
CA ALA A 214 -8.92 18.91 20.20
C ALA A 214 -9.22 20.25 20.90
N GLY A 215 -8.64 21.36 20.43
CA GLY A 215 -8.75 22.68 21.04
C GLY A 215 -10.18 23.22 21.16
N ILE A 216 -10.70 23.25 22.40
CA ILE A 216 -11.84 24.09 22.78
C ILE A 216 -11.37 25.56 22.70
N ARG A 217 -11.89 26.33 21.73
CA ARG A 217 -11.71 27.79 21.50
C ARG A 217 -10.51 28.22 20.64
N LEU A 218 -10.67 28.12 19.32
CA LEU A 218 -10.27 29.22 18.43
C LEU A 218 -11.51 29.63 17.63
N THR A 219 -11.75 30.93 17.53
CA THR A 219 -12.85 31.51 16.75
C THR A 219 -12.76 31.21 15.26
N GLU A 220 -11.62 30.68 14.79
CA GLU A 220 -11.44 29.90 13.56
C GLU A 220 -10.03 29.26 13.64
N PRO A 221 -9.86 27.92 13.72
CA PRO A 221 -8.53 27.33 13.57
C PRO A 221 -8.05 27.60 12.13
N PRO A 222 -6.81 28.05 11.89
CA PRO A 222 -6.34 28.29 10.54
C PRO A 222 -6.29 26.95 9.81
N GLY A 223 -7.19 26.77 8.85
CA GLY A 223 -7.06 25.70 7.89
C GLY A 223 -5.96 26.04 6.88
N PHE A 224 -5.18 25.06 6.46
CA PHE A 224 -4.18 25.24 5.42
C PHE A 224 -4.81 25.24 4.03
N ASP A 225 -4.39 26.15 3.15
CA ASP A 225 -4.80 26.13 1.74
C ASP A 225 -4.19 24.93 1.00
N PHE A 226 -2.96 24.58 1.36
CA PHE A 226 -2.19 23.52 0.72
C PHE A 226 -1.53 22.60 1.75
N VAL A 227 -1.62 21.29 1.53
CA VAL A 227 -0.84 20.28 2.26
C VAL A 227 -0.10 19.42 1.24
N ILE A 228 1.23 19.41 1.27
CA ILE A 228 2.06 18.54 0.43
C ILE A 228 2.77 17.53 1.33
N GLN A 229 2.73 16.24 1.02
CA GLN A 229 3.33 15.25 1.93
C GLN A 229 3.82 13.97 1.27
N ASN A 230 4.96 13.48 1.78
CA ASN A 230 5.41 12.10 1.65
C ASN A 230 5.57 11.54 3.08
N PRO A 231 4.47 11.10 3.70
CA PRO A 231 4.48 10.71 5.10
C PRO A 231 5.28 9.42 5.34
N PRO A 232 5.74 9.14 6.56
CA PRO A 232 6.49 7.91 6.87
C PRO A 232 5.64 6.64 6.81
N TYR A 233 6.23 5.54 6.29
CA TYR A 233 5.51 4.29 6.01
C TYR A 233 5.75 3.24 7.11
N ARG A 234 4.99 3.33 8.22
CA ARG A 234 5.16 2.43 9.37
C ARG A 234 3.85 2.01 9.99
N LYS A 235 3.69 0.72 10.27
CA LYS A 235 2.52 0.19 10.97
C LYS A 235 2.46 0.78 12.38
N LEU A 236 1.29 1.31 12.77
CA LEU A 236 1.07 1.79 14.12
C LEU A 236 0.72 0.61 15.05
N ALA A 237 1.43 0.49 16.17
CA ALA A 237 1.09 -0.47 17.21
C ALA A 237 -0.28 -0.12 17.81
N ALA A 238 -1.06 -1.13 18.18
CA ALA A 238 -2.46 -0.94 18.60
C ALA A 238 -2.59 -0.12 19.91
N ASP A 239 -1.55 -0.15 20.73
CA ASP A 239 -1.40 0.45 22.06
C ASP A 239 -0.36 1.60 22.07
N SER A 240 0.10 2.09 20.92
CA SER A 240 1.02 3.23 20.89
C SER A 240 0.37 4.51 21.40
N HIS A 241 1.21 5.47 21.83
CA HIS A 241 0.78 6.81 22.22
C HIS A 241 0.00 7.49 21.08
N ASP A 242 0.59 7.53 19.88
CA ASP A 242 -0.03 8.03 18.64
C ASP A 242 -1.41 7.42 18.38
N ARG A 243 -1.56 6.10 18.56
CA ARG A 243 -2.82 5.40 18.32
C ARG A 243 -3.91 5.87 19.30
N ARG A 244 -3.55 6.22 20.53
CA ARG A 244 -4.50 6.78 21.52
C ARG A 244 -4.92 8.20 21.15
N LEU A 245 -3.98 9.07 20.77
CA LEU A 245 -4.27 10.44 20.34
C LEU A 245 -5.18 10.49 19.12
N LEU A 246 -4.86 9.69 18.10
CA LEU A 246 -5.69 9.58 16.89
C LEU A 246 -7.10 9.13 17.21
N ARG A 247 -7.26 8.10 18.07
CA ARG A 247 -8.59 7.61 18.49
C ARG A 247 -9.37 8.67 19.27
N ALA A 248 -8.71 9.43 20.15
CA ALA A 248 -9.33 10.54 20.88
C ALA A 248 -9.85 11.63 19.91
N SER A 249 -9.19 11.79 18.77
CA SER A 249 -9.61 12.67 17.68
C SER A 249 -10.58 12.03 16.68
N GLY A 250 -11.02 10.78 16.91
CA GLY A 250 -11.92 10.06 16.00
C GLY A 250 -11.27 9.52 14.72
N VAL A 251 -9.93 9.45 14.66
CA VAL A 251 -9.17 8.89 13.53
C VAL A 251 -8.78 7.43 13.82
N ASP A 252 -9.09 6.52 12.89
CA ASP A 252 -8.70 5.10 12.96
C ASP A 252 -7.77 4.72 11.80
N ALA A 253 -6.48 5.02 11.94
CA ALA A 253 -5.43 4.69 10.97
C ALA A 253 -4.51 3.53 11.42
N PRO A 254 -4.40 2.41 10.67
CA PRO A 254 -3.53 1.28 11.03
C PRO A 254 -2.05 1.51 10.70
N ASN A 255 -1.73 2.58 9.96
CA ASN A 255 -0.39 2.95 9.51
C ASN A 255 -0.20 4.46 9.67
N LEU A 256 1.04 4.88 9.90
CA LEU A 256 1.44 6.26 10.12
C LEU A 256 1.12 7.15 8.90
N TYR A 257 1.34 6.69 7.68
CA TYR A 257 0.96 7.47 6.49
C TYR A 257 -0.54 7.78 6.45
N ALA A 258 -1.38 6.83 6.87
CA ALA A 258 -2.82 7.04 6.90
C ALA A 258 -3.23 8.00 8.02
N ALA A 259 -2.50 8.02 9.13
CA ALA A 259 -2.69 9.03 10.17
C ALA A 259 -2.37 10.44 9.62
N PHE A 260 -1.28 10.57 8.88
CA PHE A 260 -0.87 11.83 8.27
C PHE A 260 -1.88 12.34 7.23
N LEU A 261 -2.38 11.45 6.37
CA LEU A 261 -3.45 11.79 5.42
C LEU A 261 -4.73 12.26 6.14
N ALA A 262 -5.16 11.57 7.19
CA ALA A 262 -6.37 11.92 7.93
C ALA A 262 -6.24 13.28 8.64
N LEU A 263 -5.11 13.51 9.32
CA LEU A 263 -4.85 14.79 9.98
C LEU A 263 -4.68 15.92 8.95
N GLY A 264 -3.92 15.71 7.88
CA GLY A 264 -3.77 16.67 6.79
C GLY A 264 -5.11 17.08 6.19
N ALA A 265 -5.98 16.12 5.87
CA ALA A 265 -7.33 16.39 5.36
C ALA A 265 -8.19 17.23 6.32
N ARG A 266 -8.08 16.99 7.64
CA ARG A 266 -8.82 17.71 8.68
C ARG A 266 -8.26 19.10 8.97
N LEU A 267 -6.97 19.31 8.71
CA LEU A 267 -6.27 20.58 8.87
C LEU A 267 -6.38 21.50 7.65
N LEU A 268 -6.94 21.05 6.52
CA LEU A 268 -7.18 21.91 5.34
C LEU A 268 -8.22 22.99 5.63
N ALA A 269 -8.13 24.18 5.02
CA ALA A 269 -9.24 25.11 4.93
C ALA A 269 -10.34 24.58 4.00
N PRO A 270 -11.61 25.03 4.09
CA PRO A 270 -12.61 24.76 3.06
C PRO A 270 -12.10 25.15 1.66
N GLY A 271 -12.13 24.22 0.70
CA GLY A 271 -11.54 24.39 -0.63
C GLY A 271 -10.02 24.20 -0.69
N GLY A 272 -9.36 23.98 0.44
CA GLY A 272 -7.94 23.64 0.50
C GLY A 272 -7.64 22.29 -0.14
N GLN A 273 -6.41 22.12 -0.59
CA GLN A 273 -5.96 20.98 -1.39
C GLN A 273 -4.85 20.21 -0.66
N MET A 274 -4.88 18.90 -0.77
CA MET A 274 -3.78 18.06 -0.31
C MET A 274 -3.27 17.19 -1.45
N VAL A 275 -1.96 17.18 -1.67
CA VAL A 275 -1.27 16.26 -2.58
C VAL A 275 -0.33 15.39 -1.76
N ALA A 276 -0.46 14.07 -1.90
CA ALA A 276 0.32 13.13 -1.13
C ALA A 276 0.77 11.93 -1.96
N ILE A 277 2.01 11.48 -1.76
CA ILE A 277 2.50 10.19 -2.23
C ILE A 277 2.46 9.17 -1.10
N THR A 278 1.74 8.06 -1.30
CA THR A 278 1.56 7.04 -0.25
C THR A 278 1.44 5.63 -0.84
N PRO A 279 1.62 4.57 -0.02
CA PRO A 279 1.37 3.21 -0.47
C PRO A 279 -0.11 3.01 -0.85
N ARG A 280 -0.37 2.35 -1.98
CA ARG A 280 -1.72 2.07 -2.51
C ARG A 280 -2.63 1.32 -1.55
N SER A 281 -2.06 0.61 -0.57
CA SER A 281 -2.78 -0.30 0.34
C SER A 281 -4.01 0.31 1.04
N PHE A 282 -4.09 1.63 1.25
CA PHE A 282 -5.28 2.23 1.85
C PHE A 282 -6.51 2.13 0.96
N ALA A 283 -6.34 2.08 -0.36
CA ALA A 283 -7.41 2.10 -1.35
C ALA A 283 -8.37 0.90 -1.23
N ASN A 284 -7.82 -0.29 -0.93
CA ASN A 284 -8.61 -1.53 -0.86
C ASN A 284 -8.27 -2.42 0.36
N GLY A 285 -7.28 -2.07 1.17
CA GLY A 285 -6.90 -2.86 2.33
C GLY A 285 -8.02 -2.93 3.39
N PRO A 286 -8.33 -4.12 3.95
CA PRO A 286 -9.46 -4.29 4.87
C PRO A 286 -9.29 -3.50 6.18
N TYR A 287 -8.06 -3.37 6.67
CA TYR A 287 -7.77 -2.58 7.88
C TYR A 287 -7.92 -1.07 7.69
N PHE A 288 -8.02 -0.59 6.44
CA PHE A 288 -8.16 0.82 6.11
C PHE A 288 -9.62 1.26 5.90
N LYS A 289 -10.60 0.37 6.06
CA LYS A 289 -12.03 0.70 5.85
C LYS A 289 -12.47 1.95 6.61
N ARG A 290 -12.23 1.98 7.92
CA ARG A 290 -12.61 3.13 8.77
C ARG A 290 -11.85 4.40 8.42
N PHE A 291 -10.57 4.26 8.07
CA PHE A 291 -9.77 5.37 7.57
C PHE A 291 -10.33 5.95 6.27
N ARG A 292 -10.68 5.10 5.28
CA ARG A 292 -11.29 5.56 4.02
C ARG A 292 -12.61 6.29 4.28
N GLN A 293 -13.45 5.73 5.15
CA GLN A 293 -14.70 6.36 5.57
C GLN A 293 -14.49 7.75 6.16
N ASP A 294 -13.51 7.91 7.04
CA ASP A 294 -13.17 9.21 7.61
C ASP A 294 -12.62 10.16 6.52
N LEU A 295 -11.59 9.75 5.78
CA LEU A 295 -10.96 10.57 4.76
C LEU A 295 -11.98 11.10 3.74
N LEU A 296 -12.82 10.22 3.19
CA LEU A 296 -13.81 10.55 2.17
C LEU A 296 -14.99 11.38 2.70
N GLN A 297 -15.15 11.55 4.02
CA GLN A 297 -16.09 12.52 4.59
C GLN A 297 -15.54 13.95 4.52
N TRP A 298 -14.23 14.12 4.68
CA TRP A 298 -13.59 15.43 4.70
C TRP A 298 -13.26 15.96 3.31
N VAL A 299 -12.90 15.09 2.38
CA VAL A 299 -12.35 15.50 1.08
C VAL A 299 -13.02 14.80 -0.11
N SER A 300 -12.89 15.41 -1.28
CA SER A 300 -13.16 14.80 -2.58
C SER A 300 -11.84 14.51 -3.30
N LEU A 301 -11.70 13.31 -3.88
CA LEU A 301 -10.63 12.99 -4.82
C LEU A 301 -10.79 13.86 -6.09
N ARG A 302 -9.67 14.37 -6.59
CA ARG A 302 -9.60 15.19 -7.82
C ARG A 302 -8.66 14.62 -8.85
N HIS A 303 -7.51 14.12 -8.42
CA HIS A 303 -6.53 13.52 -9.32
C HIS A 303 -5.83 12.36 -8.61
N ILE A 304 -5.72 11.22 -9.30
CA ILE A 304 -4.93 10.08 -8.84
C ILE A 304 -3.91 9.72 -9.92
N HIS A 305 -2.66 9.59 -9.52
CA HIS A 305 -1.58 9.12 -10.36
C HIS A 305 -1.05 7.79 -9.85
N VAL A 306 -0.83 6.85 -10.77
CA VAL A 306 -0.24 5.54 -10.50
C VAL A 306 1.00 5.34 -11.36
N TYR A 307 2.06 4.80 -10.78
CA TYR A 307 3.22 4.36 -11.56
C TYR A 307 2.97 2.96 -12.12
N ASP A 308 3.34 2.73 -13.37
CA ASP A 308 3.10 1.44 -14.05
C ASP A 308 3.94 0.32 -13.41
N SER A 309 5.15 0.67 -12.93
CA SER A 309 6.08 -0.21 -12.20
C SER A 309 6.27 0.21 -10.72
N ARG A 310 6.66 -0.76 -9.89
CA ARG A 310 6.83 -0.60 -8.42
C ARG A 310 8.19 -0.04 -8.01
N ASP A 311 9.13 0.07 -8.93
CA ASP A 311 10.50 0.58 -8.72
C ASP A 311 10.66 2.06 -9.09
N THR A 312 9.63 2.65 -9.70
CA THR A 312 9.77 3.92 -10.42
C THR A 312 9.91 5.13 -9.50
N ALA A 313 9.11 5.23 -8.42
CA ALA A 313 9.03 6.45 -7.62
C ALA A 313 10.20 6.65 -6.64
N PHE A 314 10.80 5.56 -6.15
CA PHE A 314 11.87 5.58 -5.16
C PHE A 314 12.94 4.54 -5.51
N ALA A 315 13.58 4.68 -6.67
CA ALA A 315 14.61 3.74 -7.12
C ALA A 315 15.77 3.60 -6.10
N ASP A 316 16.05 4.66 -5.34
CA ASP A 316 17.11 4.70 -4.31
C ASP A 316 16.74 3.94 -3.02
N ALA A 317 15.46 3.66 -2.79
CA ALA A 317 14.99 2.89 -1.64
C ALA A 317 14.68 1.47 -2.13
N ALA A 318 15.41 0.47 -1.65
CA ALA A 318 15.23 -0.94 -2.01
C ALA A 318 13.90 -1.57 -1.53
N VAL A 319 12.81 -0.79 -1.53
CA VAL A 319 11.48 -1.11 -1.02
C VAL A 319 10.51 -1.13 -2.19
N LEU A 320 10.15 -2.34 -2.62
CA LEU A 320 9.10 -2.58 -3.62
C LEU A 320 7.73 -2.25 -3.01
N GLN A 321 7.27 -1.02 -3.18
CA GLN A 321 5.92 -0.61 -2.79
C GLN A 321 5.22 0.07 -3.96
N GLU A 322 3.97 -0.32 -4.19
CA GLU A 322 3.11 0.34 -5.17
C GLU A 322 2.62 1.65 -4.56
N ASN A 323 3.30 2.75 -4.88
CA ASN A 323 2.93 4.08 -4.44
C ASN A 323 1.95 4.73 -5.41
N VAL A 324 1.06 5.54 -4.86
CA VAL A 324 0.08 6.33 -5.59
C VAL A 324 0.18 7.77 -5.12
N ILE A 325 -0.01 8.70 -6.05
CA ILE A 325 -0.09 10.11 -5.73
C ILE A 325 -1.55 10.51 -5.83
N VAL A 326 -2.08 11.10 -4.76
CA VAL A 326 -3.47 11.54 -4.70
C VAL A 326 -3.53 13.03 -4.44
N ARG A 327 -4.32 13.73 -5.26
CA ARG A 327 -4.80 15.08 -4.99
C ARG A 327 -6.23 15.00 -4.50
N VAL A 328 -6.48 15.59 -3.35
CA VAL A 328 -7.80 15.74 -2.76
C VAL A 328 -8.09 17.22 -2.46
N GLU A 329 -9.37 17.56 -2.36
CA GLU A 329 -9.84 18.90 -2.01
C GLU A 329 -10.83 18.80 -0.85
N ARG A 330 -10.74 19.69 0.14
CA ARG A 330 -11.71 19.78 1.25
C ARG A 330 -13.03 20.36 0.78
N THR A 331 -13.90 19.49 0.29
CA THR A 331 -15.21 19.86 -0.26
C THR A 331 -16.19 18.69 -0.23
N SER A 332 -17.48 19.00 -0.18
CA SER A 332 -18.57 18.03 -0.35
C SER A 332 -18.89 17.76 -1.83
N HIS A 333 -18.40 18.60 -2.76
CA HIS A 333 -18.67 18.44 -4.19
C HIS A 333 -17.88 17.28 -4.80
N ARG A 334 -18.60 16.27 -5.33
CA ARG A 334 -18.05 15.07 -5.99
C ARG A 334 -18.05 15.24 -7.51
N GLY A 335 -17.01 15.91 -8.02
CA GLY A 335 -16.80 16.11 -9.46
C GLY A 335 -15.99 14.98 -10.11
N PRO A 336 -15.74 15.04 -11.43
CA PRO A 336 -14.88 14.09 -12.12
C PRO A 336 -13.50 13.98 -11.46
N VAL A 337 -12.90 12.79 -11.56
CA VAL A 337 -11.56 12.48 -11.06
C VAL A 337 -10.65 12.24 -12.26
N ARG A 338 -9.53 12.95 -12.32
CA ARG A 338 -8.48 12.68 -13.30
C ARG A 338 -7.65 11.49 -12.84
N ILE A 339 -7.47 10.49 -13.70
CA ILE A 339 -6.58 9.36 -13.45
C ILE A 339 -5.46 9.40 -14.47
N THR A 340 -4.21 9.33 -14.00
CA THR A 340 -3.04 9.29 -14.87
C THR A 340 -2.11 8.13 -14.52
N SER A 341 -1.33 7.65 -15.50
CA SER A 341 -0.21 6.75 -15.23
C SER A 341 1.04 7.08 -16.04
N SER A 342 2.19 6.70 -15.51
CA SER A 342 3.49 6.84 -16.17
C SER A 342 4.44 5.69 -15.80
N VAL A 343 5.44 5.50 -16.67
CA VAL A 343 6.58 4.61 -16.43
C VAL A 343 7.76 5.31 -15.77
N SER A 344 7.80 6.65 -15.76
CA SER A 344 8.90 7.44 -15.24
C SER A 344 8.51 8.20 -13.96
N PRO A 345 9.46 8.43 -13.01
CA PRO A 345 9.18 9.12 -11.76
C PRO A 345 8.76 10.58 -11.97
N ALA A 346 9.37 11.25 -12.94
CA ALA A 346 9.03 12.60 -13.39
C ALA A 346 7.65 12.69 -14.09
N ALA A 347 6.99 11.54 -14.27
CA ALA A 347 5.75 11.40 -15.02
C ALA A 347 5.80 12.02 -16.43
N THR A 348 6.91 11.81 -17.14
CA THR A 348 7.01 12.13 -18.57
C THR A 348 6.21 11.11 -19.39
N ALA A 349 5.52 11.57 -20.45
CA ALA A 349 4.69 10.74 -21.34
C ALA A 349 3.56 9.95 -20.63
N MET A 350 2.68 10.66 -19.93
CA MET A 350 1.58 10.05 -19.17
C MET A 350 0.39 9.63 -20.04
N THR A 351 -0.31 8.58 -19.63
CA THR A 351 -1.71 8.39 -20.01
C THR A 351 -2.62 9.17 -19.06
N ALA A 352 -3.76 9.65 -19.56
CA ALA A 352 -4.72 10.41 -18.77
C ALA A 352 -6.16 10.07 -19.18
N ARG A 353 -7.05 10.01 -18.20
CA ARG A 353 -8.50 9.95 -18.42
C ARG A 353 -9.24 10.64 -17.28
N ASP A 354 -10.33 11.32 -17.61
CA ASP A 354 -11.27 11.86 -16.62
C ASP A 354 -12.44 10.89 -16.48
N VAL A 355 -12.74 10.50 -15.25
CA VAL A 355 -13.81 9.55 -14.94
C VAL A 355 -14.83 10.15 -13.97
N PRO A 356 -16.11 9.73 -14.04
CA PRO A 356 -17.07 10.09 -13.00
C PRO A 356 -16.59 9.66 -11.62
N TYR A 357 -16.89 10.45 -10.58
CA TYR A 357 -16.48 10.13 -9.21
C TYR A 357 -16.93 8.72 -8.78
N ALA A 358 -18.13 8.30 -9.21
CA ALA A 358 -18.71 7.00 -8.88
C ALA A 358 -17.93 5.80 -9.47
N GLU A 359 -17.10 6.00 -10.50
CA GLU A 359 -16.19 4.96 -11.00
C GLU A 359 -15.01 4.75 -10.03
N VAL A 360 -14.57 5.82 -9.35
CA VAL A 360 -13.45 5.78 -8.40
C VAL A 360 -13.92 5.36 -7.01
N VAL A 361 -15.02 5.91 -6.53
CA VAL A 361 -15.62 5.58 -5.23
C VAL A 361 -17.11 5.37 -5.44
N ARG A 362 -17.53 4.11 -5.35
CA ARG A 362 -18.92 3.71 -5.52
C ARG A 362 -19.75 4.12 -4.28
N PRO A 363 -20.86 4.88 -4.45
CA PRO A 363 -21.68 5.34 -3.32
C PRO A 363 -22.31 4.21 -2.49
N ASP A 364 -22.56 3.07 -3.13
CA ASP A 364 -23.20 1.88 -2.58
C ASP A 364 -22.21 0.83 -2.07
N ASP A 365 -20.90 1.06 -2.20
CA ASP A 365 -19.87 0.15 -1.70
C ASP A 365 -19.67 0.32 -0.18
N PRO A 366 -20.07 -0.65 0.66
CA PRO A 366 -19.91 -0.56 2.12
C PRO A 366 -18.44 -0.58 2.55
N GLU A 367 -17.51 -1.02 1.70
CA GLU A 367 -16.07 -0.96 1.94
C GLU A 367 -15.45 0.36 1.49
N GLN A 368 -16.16 1.15 0.68
CA GLN A 368 -15.70 2.37 0.04
C GLN A 368 -14.31 2.21 -0.57
N PHE A 369 -14.13 1.18 -1.40
CA PHE A 369 -12.88 0.99 -2.11
C PHE A 369 -12.64 2.16 -3.08
N ILE A 370 -11.37 2.52 -3.22
CA ILE A 370 -10.91 3.52 -4.17
C ILE A 370 -10.32 2.77 -5.38
N HIS A 371 -11.02 2.84 -6.50
CA HIS A 371 -10.69 2.12 -7.73
C HIS A 371 -9.68 2.94 -8.56
N LEU A 372 -8.50 2.35 -8.81
CA LEU A 372 -7.34 3.03 -9.40
C LEU A 372 -6.98 2.43 -10.75
N SER A 373 -7.91 2.48 -11.70
CA SER A 373 -7.69 1.95 -13.05
C SER A 373 -7.14 3.03 -13.97
N PRO A 374 -5.85 2.97 -14.37
CA PRO A 374 -5.31 3.95 -15.31
C PRO A 374 -5.74 3.68 -16.76
N HIS A 375 -5.98 2.42 -17.15
CA HIS A 375 -6.22 2.06 -18.54
C HIS A 375 -7.72 1.86 -18.83
N ALA A 376 -8.24 2.63 -19.79
CA ALA A 376 -9.62 2.54 -20.26
C ALA A 376 -9.92 1.22 -21.01
N GLN A 377 -8.91 0.54 -21.55
CA GLN A 377 -9.06 -0.66 -22.40
C GLN A 377 -9.75 -1.85 -21.72
N HIS A 378 -9.92 -1.82 -20.39
CA HIS A 378 -10.61 -2.86 -19.64
C HIS A 378 -11.82 -2.35 -18.84
N ALA A 379 -12.18 -1.05 -18.96
CA ALA A 379 -13.31 -0.46 -18.24
C ALA A 379 -14.63 -1.16 -18.60
N ASP A 380 -14.83 -1.51 -19.87
CA ASP A 380 -16.02 -2.24 -20.35
C ASP A 380 -16.17 -3.60 -19.65
N ILE A 381 -15.07 -4.34 -19.48
CA ILE A 381 -15.07 -5.66 -18.83
C ILE A 381 -15.40 -5.53 -17.35
N ALA A 382 -14.80 -4.56 -16.65
CA ALA A 382 -15.11 -4.34 -15.24
C ALA A 382 -16.54 -3.84 -15.03
N SER A 383 -17.06 -3.01 -15.93
CA SER A 383 -18.45 -2.57 -15.92
C SER A 383 -19.41 -3.75 -16.13
N ALA A 384 -19.15 -4.61 -17.12
CA ALA A 384 -19.93 -5.82 -17.36
C ALA A 384 -19.92 -6.76 -16.15
N LEU A 385 -18.76 -6.95 -15.51
CA LEU A 385 -18.65 -7.75 -14.29
C LEU A 385 -19.38 -7.10 -13.13
N ALA A 386 -19.27 -5.78 -12.94
CA ALA A 386 -19.97 -5.06 -11.89
C ALA A 386 -21.51 -5.13 -12.04
N ALA A 387 -22.01 -5.29 -13.26
CA ALA A 387 -23.43 -5.45 -13.56
C ALA A 387 -23.97 -6.87 -13.26
N LEU A 388 -23.11 -7.84 -12.94
CA LEU A 388 -23.56 -9.18 -12.60
C LEU A 388 -24.46 -9.17 -11.36
N PRO A 389 -25.45 -10.09 -11.31
CA PRO A 389 -26.58 -9.99 -10.38
C PRO A 389 -26.19 -10.30 -8.95
N ASP A 390 -25.20 -11.17 -8.75
CA ASP A 390 -24.96 -11.81 -7.47
C ASP A 390 -23.63 -11.42 -6.81
N THR A 391 -23.56 -11.70 -5.51
CA THR A 391 -22.37 -11.64 -4.67
C THR A 391 -22.17 -13.02 -4.03
N VAL A 392 -21.01 -13.27 -3.41
CA VAL A 392 -20.81 -14.50 -2.62
C VAL A 392 -21.94 -14.71 -1.60
N ALA A 393 -22.40 -13.64 -0.96
CA ALA A 393 -23.46 -13.71 0.04
C ALA A 393 -24.83 -14.04 -0.55
N SER A 394 -25.22 -13.44 -1.69
CA SER A 394 -26.52 -13.73 -2.32
C SER A 394 -26.58 -15.12 -2.94
N LEU A 395 -25.44 -15.71 -3.31
CA LEU A 395 -25.31 -17.13 -3.67
C LEU A 395 -25.41 -18.08 -2.45
N ASN A 396 -25.67 -17.56 -1.24
CA ASN A 396 -25.62 -18.29 0.03
C ASN A 396 -24.25 -18.91 0.34
N LEU A 397 -23.19 -18.44 -0.31
CA LEU A 397 -21.82 -18.88 -0.09
C LEU A 397 -21.14 -18.00 0.95
N LYS A 398 -20.02 -18.50 1.46
CA LYS A 398 -19.06 -17.72 2.24
C LYS A 398 -17.65 -18.00 1.72
N VAL A 399 -16.78 -17.01 1.85
CA VAL A 399 -15.35 -17.18 1.63
C VAL A 399 -14.59 -16.73 2.87
N SER A 400 -13.68 -17.57 3.34
CA SER A 400 -12.83 -17.31 4.50
C SER A 400 -11.37 -17.57 4.17
N THR A 401 -10.46 -16.83 4.80
CA THR A 401 -9.04 -17.21 4.83
C THR A 401 -8.89 -18.58 5.51
N GLY A 402 -7.97 -19.41 5.03
CA GLY A 402 -7.58 -20.65 5.69
C GLY A 402 -7.22 -20.40 7.15
N ARG A 403 -7.64 -21.31 8.03
CA ARG A 403 -7.62 -21.09 9.49
C ARG A 403 -6.25 -21.34 10.10
N VAL A 404 -5.43 -22.16 9.44
CA VAL A 404 -4.11 -22.54 9.95
C VAL A 404 -3.12 -21.42 9.67
N VAL A 405 -2.55 -20.85 10.73
CA VAL A 405 -1.42 -19.92 10.65
C VAL A 405 -0.20 -20.69 11.13
N ASP A 406 0.66 -21.10 10.19
CA ASP A 406 1.69 -22.12 10.41
C ASP A 406 2.59 -21.85 11.63
N PHE A 407 3.07 -20.63 11.79
CA PHE A 407 3.95 -20.25 12.88
C PHE A 407 3.29 -20.27 14.27
N ARG A 408 1.96 -20.28 14.35
CA ARG A 408 1.21 -20.37 15.62
C ARG A 408 0.97 -21.79 16.09
N VAL A 409 1.15 -22.79 15.22
CA VAL A 409 0.86 -24.21 15.50
C VAL A 409 2.03 -25.11 15.14
N ARG A 410 3.28 -24.60 15.18
CA ARG A 410 4.48 -25.30 14.69
C ARG A 410 4.65 -26.69 15.27
N GLU A 411 4.32 -26.88 16.54
CA GLU A 411 4.44 -28.17 17.25
C GLU A 411 3.46 -29.24 16.73
N HIS A 412 2.38 -28.83 16.07
CA HIS A 412 1.36 -29.72 15.51
C HIS A 412 1.53 -29.96 14.01
N LEU A 413 2.54 -29.36 13.36
CA LEU A 413 2.80 -29.57 11.95
C LEU A 413 3.57 -30.88 11.72
N ARG A 414 3.22 -31.63 10.68
CA ARG A 414 3.89 -32.87 10.28
C ARG A 414 4.21 -32.87 8.79
N GLN A 415 5.43 -33.31 8.47
CA GLN A 415 5.89 -33.34 7.08
C GLN A 415 5.23 -34.46 6.29
N ALA A 416 5.01 -35.62 6.92
CA ALA A 416 4.26 -36.74 6.37
C ALA A 416 2.95 -36.92 7.16
N PRO A 417 1.86 -37.37 6.50
CA PRO A 417 0.63 -37.73 7.20
C PRO A 417 0.82 -38.98 8.07
N ASP A 418 0.12 -39.01 9.20
CA ASP A 418 0.07 -40.11 10.16
C ASP A 418 -1.39 -40.33 10.64
N ALA A 419 -1.64 -41.40 11.39
CA ALA A 419 -2.97 -41.84 11.83
C ALA A 419 -3.72 -40.80 12.67
N ASP A 420 -3.02 -39.95 13.42
CA ASP A 420 -3.57 -38.89 14.29
C ASP A 420 -3.60 -37.51 13.61
N THR A 421 -3.38 -37.46 12.29
CA THR A 421 -3.29 -36.20 11.54
C THR A 421 -4.43 -36.00 10.54
N ALA A 422 -4.69 -34.74 10.20
CA ALA A 422 -5.55 -34.34 9.10
C ALA A 422 -4.70 -33.73 7.96
N PRO A 423 -5.12 -33.87 6.69
CA PRO A 423 -4.50 -33.19 5.57
C PRO A 423 -4.40 -31.68 5.79
N LEU A 424 -3.23 -31.10 5.52
CA LEU A 424 -2.98 -29.66 5.54
C LEU A 424 -2.60 -29.18 4.14
N VAL A 425 -3.45 -28.33 3.57
CA VAL A 425 -3.29 -27.84 2.19
C VAL A 425 -2.66 -26.44 2.19
N TYR A 426 -1.56 -26.31 1.45
CA TYR A 426 -0.84 -25.07 1.17
C TYR A 426 -1.00 -24.66 -0.30
N PRO A 427 -0.69 -23.41 -0.67
CA PRO A 427 -0.66 -22.97 -2.07
C PRO A 427 0.23 -23.83 -2.99
N THR A 428 1.28 -24.45 -2.45
CA THR A 428 2.21 -25.35 -3.16
C THR A 428 1.57 -26.68 -3.58
N HIS A 429 0.46 -27.06 -2.93
CA HIS A 429 -0.35 -28.23 -3.28
C HIS A 429 -1.35 -27.92 -4.40
N LEU A 430 -1.54 -26.66 -4.78
CA LEU A 430 -2.44 -26.31 -5.88
C LEU A 430 -1.73 -26.40 -7.22
N ARG A 431 -2.21 -27.25 -8.11
CA ARG A 431 -1.68 -27.47 -9.46
C ARG A 431 -2.83 -27.62 -10.45
N GLU A 432 -2.76 -26.91 -11.58
CA GLU A 432 -3.67 -27.12 -12.73
C GLU A 432 -5.18 -27.10 -12.38
N SER A 433 -5.56 -26.28 -11.40
CA SER A 433 -6.93 -26.15 -10.84
C SER A 433 -7.40 -27.32 -9.97
N SER A 434 -6.50 -28.21 -9.55
CA SER A 434 -6.74 -29.30 -8.60
C SER A 434 -5.78 -29.25 -7.41
N VAL A 435 -5.99 -30.15 -6.44
CA VAL A 435 -5.08 -30.35 -5.29
C VAL A 435 -4.24 -31.59 -5.48
N GLU A 436 -2.92 -31.42 -5.44
CA GLU A 436 -1.91 -32.47 -5.40
C GLU A 436 -1.36 -32.56 -3.96
N TRP A 437 -1.81 -33.58 -3.23
CA TRP A 437 -1.45 -33.80 -1.83
C TRP A 437 -1.39 -35.31 -1.54
N PRO A 438 -0.44 -35.80 -0.73
CA PRO A 438 0.69 -35.05 -0.16
C PRO A 438 1.73 -34.72 -1.23
N LYS A 439 2.66 -33.79 -0.91
CA LYS A 439 3.75 -33.39 -1.81
C LYS A 439 5.07 -33.24 -1.06
N GLU A 440 6.16 -33.72 -1.66
CA GLU A 440 7.51 -33.53 -1.14
C GLU A 440 7.97 -32.08 -1.37
N THR A 441 7.77 -31.23 -0.37
CA THR A 441 8.21 -29.83 -0.36
C THR A 441 8.75 -29.44 1.01
N LYS A 442 9.27 -28.23 1.18
CA LYS A 442 9.64 -27.70 2.51
C LYS A 442 8.43 -27.41 3.41
N LYS A 443 7.21 -27.38 2.84
CA LYS A 443 5.98 -27.13 3.60
C LYS A 443 5.45 -28.46 4.16
N PRO A 444 4.89 -28.46 5.39
CA PRO A 444 4.24 -29.62 5.98
C PRO A 444 3.06 -30.11 5.15
N ASN A 445 2.73 -31.40 5.26
CA ASN A 445 1.56 -31.99 4.63
C ASN A 445 0.39 -32.21 5.60
N ALA A 446 0.63 -32.26 6.91
CA ALA A 446 -0.43 -32.64 7.85
C ALA A 446 -0.42 -31.80 9.12
N LEU A 447 -1.58 -31.72 9.75
CA LEU A 447 -1.83 -31.08 11.04
C LEU A 447 -2.32 -32.14 12.03
N VAL A 448 -1.67 -32.28 13.18
CA VAL A 448 -2.13 -33.17 14.26
C VAL A 448 -3.55 -32.82 14.66
N ARG A 449 -4.39 -33.82 14.90
CA ARG A 449 -5.77 -33.70 15.35
C ARG A 449 -5.83 -33.77 16.86
N CYS A 450 -5.91 -32.61 17.52
CA CYS A 450 -6.01 -32.51 18.97
C CYS A 450 -6.97 -31.37 19.34
N SER A 451 -7.26 -31.23 20.64
CA SER A 451 -8.16 -30.19 21.15
C SER A 451 -7.75 -28.77 20.77
N GLU A 452 -6.45 -28.50 20.56
CA GLU A 452 -5.94 -27.19 20.15
C GLU A 452 -6.16 -26.88 18.66
N THR A 453 -6.15 -27.91 17.80
CA THR A 453 -6.16 -27.75 16.34
C THR A 453 -7.50 -28.09 15.69
N GLU A 454 -8.40 -28.81 16.38
CA GLU A 454 -9.69 -29.27 15.85
C GLU A 454 -10.53 -28.12 15.26
N SER A 455 -10.54 -26.98 15.94
CA SER A 455 -11.27 -25.78 15.49
C SER A 455 -10.74 -25.16 14.18
N LEU A 456 -9.52 -25.51 13.77
CA LEU A 456 -8.89 -25.04 12.54
C LEU A 456 -9.26 -25.88 11.31
N MET A 457 -9.92 -27.02 11.52
CA MET A 457 -10.27 -27.96 10.46
C MET A 457 -11.69 -27.71 9.94
N LEU A 458 -11.93 -28.18 8.72
CA LEU A 458 -13.23 -28.23 8.06
C LEU A 458 -13.57 -29.70 7.75
N PRO A 459 -14.84 -30.12 7.80
CA PRO A 459 -15.23 -31.45 7.37
C PRO A 459 -14.86 -31.70 5.91
N ALA A 460 -14.58 -32.96 5.57
CA ALA A 460 -14.39 -33.41 4.20
C ALA A 460 -15.57 -32.99 3.31
N GLY A 461 -15.29 -32.65 2.06
CA GLY A 461 -16.31 -32.21 1.11
C GLY A 461 -15.71 -31.48 -0.09
N CYS A 462 -16.54 -30.80 -0.87
CA CYS A 462 -16.04 -30.05 -2.03
C CYS A 462 -15.79 -28.58 -1.68
N TYR A 463 -14.56 -28.08 -1.87
CA TYR A 463 -14.21 -26.67 -1.61
C TYR A 463 -13.52 -26.04 -2.82
N VAL A 464 -13.75 -24.74 -3.01
CA VAL A 464 -12.97 -23.93 -3.96
C VAL A 464 -11.90 -23.16 -3.19
N LEU A 465 -10.64 -23.40 -3.54
CA LEU A 465 -9.47 -22.81 -2.93
C LEU A 465 -8.89 -21.75 -3.85
N VAL A 466 -8.65 -20.54 -3.34
CA VAL A 466 -8.03 -19.44 -4.09
C VAL A 466 -6.73 -19.04 -3.44
N LYS A 467 -5.64 -18.93 -4.22
CA LYS A 467 -4.35 -18.44 -3.71
C LYS A 467 -4.50 -16.99 -3.22
N ARG A 468 -4.01 -16.70 -2.00
CA ARG A 468 -4.07 -15.35 -1.42
C ARG A 468 -2.93 -14.45 -1.82
N PHE A 469 -1.87 -14.97 -2.41
CA PHE A 469 -0.69 -14.18 -2.76
C PHE A 469 -0.43 -14.38 -4.24
N SER A 470 -0.47 -13.26 -4.97
CA SER A 470 -0.17 -13.16 -6.39
C SER A 470 0.41 -11.78 -6.69
N ALA A 471 1.60 -11.73 -7.27
CA ALA A 471 2.21 -10.47 -7.69
C ALA A 471 1.44 -9.87 -8.89
N LYS A 472 1.59 -8.55 -9.15
CA LYS A 472 0.93 -7.89 -10.30
C LYS A 472 1.47 -8.44 -11.61
N GLU A 473 2.73 -8.85 -11.59
CA GLU A 473 3.53 -9.34 -12.69
C GLU A 473 3.23 -10.82 -13.01
N GLU A 474 2.56 -11.53 -12.10
CA GLU A 474 2.12 -12.90 -12.38
C GLU A 474 1.09 -12.92 -13.50
N ARG A 475 1.11 -14.00 -14.29
CA ARG A 475 0.17 -14.22 -15.39
C ARG A 475 -1.29 -14.07 -14.96
N ARG A 476 -1.61 -14.45 -13.72
CA ARG A 476 -2.94 -14.27 -13.11
C ARG A 476 -2.84 -13.84 -11.67
N ARG A 477 -3.71 -12.91 -11.25
CA ARG A 477 -3.95 -12.54 -9.87
C ARG A 477 -4.85 -13.53 -9.16
N VAL A 478 -5.92 -13.97 -9.80
CA VAL A 478 -6.88 -14.93 -9.22
C VAL A 478 -6.58 -16.31 -9.78
N VAL A 479 -6.26 -17.24 -8.89
CA VAL A 479 -6.01 -18.65 -9.23
C VAL A 479 -6.84 -19.50 -8.29
N ALA A 480 -7.87 -20.14 -8.85
CA ALA A 480 -8.79 -21.02 -8.12
C ALA A 480 -8.48 -22.49 -8.41
N SER A 481 -8.73 -23.35 -7.43
CA SER A 481 -8.56 -24.80 -7.54
C SER A 481 -9.68 -25.52 -6.80
N LEU A 482 -10.07 -26.67 -7.31
CA LEU A 482 -11.09 -27.53 -6.72
C LEU A 482 -10.42 -28.60 -5.84
N VAL A 483 -10.95 -28.80 -4.64
CA VAL A 483 -10.79 -30.04 -3.88
C VAL A 483 -12.15 -30.68 -3.73
N ARG A 484 -12.25 -31.97 -3.99
CA ARG A 484 -13.50 -32.74 -3.95
C ARG A 484 -13.47 -33.71 -2.78
N ASP A 485 -14.66 -34.18 -2.44
CA ASP A 485 -14.76 -35.33 -1.57
C ASP A 485 -14.02 -36.53 -2.18
N GLY A 486 -13.21 -37.20 -1.37
CA GLY A 486 -12.31 -38.28 -1.79
C GLY A 486 -10.96 -37.85 -2.37
N ASP A 487 -10.70 -36.57 -2.67
CA ASP A 487 -9.38 -36.11 -3.13
C ASP A 487 -8.33 -36.11 -2.00
N LEU A 488 -8.79 -35.99 -0.75
CA LEU A 488 -7.97 -36.00 0.45
C LEU A 488 -8.49 -37.08 1.43
N PRO A 489 -7.61 -37.76 2.18
CA PRO A 489 -8.04 -38.79 3.12
C PRO A 489 -8.67 -38.19 4.38
N GLY A 490 -9.44 -39.01 5.09
CA GLY A 490 -10.03 -38.67 6.38
C GLY A 490 -11.25 -37.76 6.31
N GLU A 491 -11.86 -37.52 7.47
CA GLU A 491 -13.16 -36.86 7.60
C GLU A 491 -13.07 -35.33 7.77
N VAL A 492 -11.87 -34.80 8.00
CA VAL A 492 -11.64 -33.36 8.16
C VAL A 492 -10.31 -32.98 7.52
N TRP A 493 -10.24 -31.77 6.99
CA TRP A 493 -9.06 -31.21 6.35
C TRP A 493 -8.78 -29.80 6.87
N ALA A 494 -7.51 -29.42 6.84
CA ALA A 494 -7.03 -28.13 7.26
C ALA A 494 -6.52 -27.33 6.05
N PHE A 495 -6.86 -26.05 6.01
CA PHE A 495 -6.43 -25.13 4.95
C PHE A 495 -5.59 -24.01 5.55
N GLU A 496 -4.43 -23.77 4.95
CA GLU A 496 -3.48 -22.79 5.44
C GLU A 496 -3.84 -21.36 5.03
N ASN A 497 -3.42 -20.38 5.84
CA ASN A 497 -3.86 -18.99 5.74
C ASN A 497 -3.38 -18.24 4.49
N HIS A 498 -2.54 -18.81 3.62
CA HIS A 498 -2.25 -18.27 2.30
C HIS A 498 -3.27 -18.75 1.23
N LEU A 499 -4.34 -19.44 1.65
CA LEU A 499 -5.50 -19.78 0.83
C LEU A 499 -6.76 -19.05 1.32
N ASN A 500 -7.65 -18.71 0.39
CA ASN A 500 -9.06 -18.43 0.67
C ASN A 500 -9.86 -19.70 0.33
N VAL A 501 -10.89 -19.98 1.10
CA VAL A 501 -11.73 -21.18 0.99
C VAL A 501 -13.18 -20.74 0.83
N PHE A 502 -13.81 -21.07 -0.29
CA PHE A 502 -15.26 -20.95 -0.45
C PHE A 502 -15.95 -22.14 0.19
N HIS A 503 -17.01 -21.87 0.96
CA HIS A 503 -17.72 -22.88 1.74
C HIS A 503 -19.19 -22.50 1.98
N LEU A 504 -20.04 -23.49 2.28
CA LEU A 504 -21.41 -23.31 2.76
C LEU A 504 -21.43 -23.43 4.29
N GLY A 505 -21.17 -22.31 4.98
CA GLY A 505 -21.17 -22.29 6.45
C GLY A 505 -20.22 -23.33 7.08
N ASN A 506 -18.96 -23.36 6.63
CA ASN A 506 -17.91 -24.31 7.02
C ASN A 506 -18.12 -25.75 6.52
N ARG A 507 -18.96 -25.96 5.52
CA ARG A 507 -19.13 -27.25 4.82
C ARG A 507 -18.84 -27.10 3.33
N GLY A 508 -18.64 -28.22 2.65
CA GLY A 508 -18.43 -28.25 1.20
C GLY A 508 -19.64 -27.74 0.39
N LEU A 509 -19.38 -27.39 -0.86
CA LEU A 509 -20.34 -26.96 -1.87
C LEU A 509 -20.85 -28.15 -2.68
N PRO A 510 -22.01 -28.03 -3.35
CA PRO A 510 -22.37 -28.92 -4.45
C PRO A 510 -21.31 -28.88 -5.56
N LEU A 511 -20.98 -30.04 -6.11
CA LEU A 511 -19.86 -30.20 -7.05
C LEU A 511 -19.98 -29.30 -8.29
N SER A 512 -21.13 -29.28 -8.96
CA SER A 512 -21.35 -28.45 -10.15
C SER A 512 -21.17 -26.95 -9.87
N LEU A 513 -21.68 -26.48 -8.73
CA LEU A 513 -21.49 -25.09 -8.31
C LEU A 513 -20.00 -24.77 -8.04
N ALA A 514 -19.30 -25.67 -7.37
CA ALA A 514 -17.87 -25.52 -7.09
C ALA A 514 -17.02 -25.53 -8.36
N ALA A 515 -17.30 -26.44 -9.29
CA ALA A 515 -16.65 -26.50 -10.60
C ALA A 515 -16.88 -25.21 -11.41
N GLY A 516 -18.13 -24.73 -11.47
CA GLY A 516 -18.46 -23.47 -12.13
C GLY A 516 -17.74 -22.27 -11.53
N LEU A 517 -17.65 -22.19 -10.20
CA LEU A 517 -16.88 -21.15 -9.52
C LEU A 517 -15.39 -21.20 -9.88
N VAL A 518 -14.78 -22.38 -9.99
CA VAL A 518 -13.38 -22.52 -10.41
C VAL A 518 -13.18 -22.02 -11.83
N VAL A 519 -14.08 -22.35 -12.76
CA VAL A 519 -14.01 -21.89 -14.16
C VAL A 519 -14.18 -20.36 -14.21
N TRP A 520 -15.20 -19.82 -13.54
CA TRP A 520 -15.45 -18.38 -13.46
C TRP A 520 -14.24 -17.61 -12.91
N LEU A 521 -13.74 -18.02 -11.74
CA LEU A 521 -12.63 -17.34 -11.06
C LEU A 521 -11.31 -17.40 -11.82
N ASN A 522 -11.10 -18.42 -12.66
CA ASN A 522 -9.91 -18.57 -13.49
C ASN A 522 -10.03 -17.89 -14.88
N SER A 523 -11.14 -17.22 -15.17
CA SER A 523 -11.36 -16.51 -16.44
C SER A 523 -10.52 -15.25 -16.56
N THR A 524 -10.18 -14.90 -17.80
CA THR A 524 -9.45 -13.66 -18.12
C THR A 524 -10.26 -12.43 -17.71
N SER A 525 -11.59 -12.45 -17.86
CA SER A 525 -12.46 -11.32 -17.47
C SER A 525 -12.41 -11.05 -15.98
N VAL A 526 -12.44 -12.09 -15.14
CA VAL A 526 -12.26 -11.94 -13.68
C VAL A 526 -10.87 -11.42 -13.35
N ASP A 527 -9.82 -11.94 -13.98
CA ASP A 527 -8.46 -11.50 -13.73
C ASP A 527 -8.25 -10.02 -14.06
N LEU A 528 -8.75 -9.57 -15.22
CA LEU A 528 -8.69 -8.18 -15.65
C LEU A 528 -9.48 -7.25 -14.71
N ALA A 529 -10.68 -7.64 -14.31
CA ALA A 529 -11.46 -6.85 -13.36
C ALA A 529 -10.82 -6.81 -11.97
N PHE A 530 -10.21 -7.91 -11.52
CA PHE A 530 -9.53 -7.96 -10.21
C PHE A 530 -8.32 -7.02 -10.16
N ARG A 531 -7.54 -6.96 -11.26
CA ARG A 531 -6.37 -6.06 -11.38
C ARG A 531 -6.72 -4.58 -11.29
N GLN A 532 -7.96 -4.21 -11.63
CA GLN A 532 -8.41 -2.81 -11.62
C GLN A 532 -8.51 -2.20 -10.22
N PHE A 533 -8.82 -3.02 -9.22
CA PHE A 533 -8.98 -2.54 -7.84
C PHE A 533 -7.93 -3.12 -6.86
N SER A 534 -7.32 -4.26 -7.17
CA SER A 534 -6.27 -4.86 -6.34
C SER A 534 -4.91 -4.16 -6.51
N GLY A 535 -4.54 -3.37 -5.51
CA GLY A 535 -3.29 -2.59 -5.45
C GLY A 535 -2.17 -3.18 -4.60
N HIS A 536 -2.32 -4.44 -4.21
CA HIS A 536 -1.38 -5.14 -3.33
C HIS A 536 -1.20 -6.56 -3.81
N THR A 537 -0.15 -7.24 -3.34
CA THR A 537 0.14 -8.65 -3.72
C THR A 537 -0.86 -9.66 -3.15
N GLN A 538 -1.80 -9.23 -2.29
CA GLN A 538 -2.79 -10.13 -1.71
C GLN A 538 -4.08 -10.22 -2.55
N VAL A 539 -4.77 -11.35 -2.43
CA VAL A 539 -6.16 -11.56 -2.81
C VAL A 539 -6.93 -11.78 -1.51
N ASN A 540 -7.58 -10.75 -0.98
CA ASN A 540 -8.26 -10.86 0.31
C ASN A 540 -9.61 -11.55 0.14
N ALA A 541 -10.05 -12.26 1.18
CA ALA A 541 -11.42 -12.78 1.24
C ALA A 541 -12.46 -11.64 1.10
N THR A 542 -12.17 -10.44 1.61
CA THR A 542 -13.05 -9.27 1.44
C THR A 542 -13.14 -8.83 -0.03
N ASP A 543 -12.04 -8.88 -0.78
CA ASP A 543 -12.06 -8.57 -2.22
C ASP A 543 -13.01 -9.53 -2.95
N LEU A 544 -12.84 -10.84 -2.71
CA LEU A 544 -13.70 -11.89 -3.29
C LEU A 544 -15.17 -11.73 -2.88
N ARG A 545 -15.47 -11.33 -1.63
CA ARG A 545 -16.87 -11.10 -1.20
C ARG A 545 -17.55 -9.95 -1.93
N ASN A 546 -16.80 -8.91 -2.26
CA ASN A 546 -17.34 -7.69 -2.89
C ASN A 546 -17.29 -7.72 -4.42
N MET A 547 -16.65 -8.74 -5.00
CA MET A 547 -16.82 -9.04 -6.42
C MET A 547 -18.25 -9.46 -6.71
N ARG A 548 -18.64 -9.24 -7.97
CA ARG A 548 -19.92 -9.69 -8.50
C ARG A 548 -19.74 -11.00 -9.26
N TYR A 549 -20.78 -11.81 -9.22
CA TYR A 549 -20.77 -13.19 -9.69
C TYR A 549 -21.98 -13.45 -10.59
N PRO A 550 -21.85 -14.38 -11.56
CA PRO A 550 -23.00 -14.94 -12.26
C PRO A 550 -23.98 -15.56 -11.26
N SER A 551 -25.21 -15.75 -11.72
CA SER A 551 -26.23 -16.42 -10.92
C SER A 551 -25.83 -17.85 -10.57
N ALA A 552 -26.42 -18.39 -9.49
CA ALA A 552 -26.19 -19.77 -9.09
C ALA A 552 -26.50 -20.76 -10.23
N GLY A 553 -27.54 -20.50 -11.03
CA GLY A 553 -27.90 -21.32 -12.18
C GLY A 553 -26.84 -21.28 -13.29
N GLU A 554 -26.32 -20.10 -13.63
CA GLU A 554 -25.24 -19.95 -14.61
C GLU A 554 -23.95 -20.63 -14.15
N LEU A 555 -23.60 -20.51 -12.87
CA LEU A 555 -22.44 -21.19 -12.30
C LEU A 555 -22.59 -22.71 -12.35
N VAL A 556 -23.76 -23.26 -12.01
CA VAL A 556 -24.00 -24.71 -12.12
C VAL A 556 -23.89 -25.17 -13.57
N ALA A 557 -24.54 -24.47 -14.52
CA ALA A 557 -24.46 -24.80 -15.94
C ALA A 557 -23.02 -24.74 -16.47
N LEU A 558 -22.25 -23.72 -16.05
CA LEU A 558 -20.83 -23.58 -16.38
C LEU A 558 -20.00 -24.76 -15.84
N GLY A 559 -20.26 -25.19 -14.61
CA GLY A 559 -19.58 -26.35 -14.00
C GLY A 559 -19.92 -27.66 -14.69
N ASP A 560 -21.19 -27.88 -15.04
CA ASP A 560 -21.64 -29.07 -15.75
C ASP A 560 -21.03 -29.14 -17.17
N ALA A 561 -20.95 -28.00 -17.87
CA ALA A 561 -20.35 -27.92 -19.21
C ALA A 561 -18.82 -28.08 -19.20
N ALA A 562 -18.14 -27.57 -18.16
CA ALA A 562 -16.71 -27.73 -17.98
C ALA A 562 -16.31 -29.17 -17.64
N GLY A 563 -17.16 -29.86 -16.88
CA GLY A 563 -16.83 -31.15 -16.29
C GLY A 563 -15.65 -31.05 -15.30
N LEU A 564 -14.91 -32.15 -15.14
CA LEU A 564 -13.78 -32.27 -14.22
C LEU A 564 -12.42 -32.32 -14.93
N ALA A 565 -12.40 -32.03 -16.23
CA ALA A 565 -11.18 -32.06 -17.03
C ALA A 565 -10.33 -30.81 -16.80
N HIS A 566 -9.02 -30.95 -17.01
CA HIS A 566 -8.15 -29.79 -17.11
C HIS A 566 -8.51 -28.97 -18.36
N LEU A 567 -8.76 -27.67 -18.18
CA LEU A 567 -9.16 -26.76 -19.26
C LEU A 567 -8.04 -25.80 -19.63
N THR A 568 -7.85 -25.60 -20.93
CA THR A 568 -7.01 -24.52 -21.45
C THR A 568 -7.66 -23.16 -21.19
N GLN A 569 -6.87 -22.09 -21.20
CA GLN A 569 -7.40 -20.74 -20.98
C GLN A 569 -8.49 -20.36 -21.98
N ASP A 570 -8.25 -20.62 -23.26
CA ASP A 570 -9.20 -20.31 -24.32
C ASP A 570 -10.54 -21.04 -24.12
N LYS A 571 -10.48 -22.27 -23.59
CA LYS A 571 -11.69 -23.03 -23.29
C LYS A 571 -12.42 -22.49 -22.06
N VAL A 572 -11.70 -22.05 -21.02
CA VAL A 572 -12.30 -21.36 -19.87
C VAL A 572 -13.03 -20.09 -20.32
N ASP A 573 -12.36 -19.25 -21.10
CA ASP A 573 -12.93 -17.97 -21.55
C ASP A 573 -14.10 -18.18 -22.53
N ALA A 574 -14.04 -19.20 -23.40
CA ALA A 574 -15.15 -19.58 -24.26
C ALA A 574 -16.37 -20.05 -23.46
N LEU A 575 -16.18 -20.92 -22.46
CA LEU A 575 -17.26 -21.41 -21.60
C LEU A 575 -17.90 -20.27 -20.80
N VAL A 576 -17.10 -19.36 -20.25
CA VAL A 576 -17.63 -18.18 -19.56
C VAL A 576 -18.43 -17.30 -20.50
N SER A 577 -17.94 -17.07 -21.73
CA SER A 577 -18.67 -16.25 -22.71
C SER A 577 -19.96 -16.89 -23.20
N GLU A 578 -20.08 -18.21 -23.16
CA GLU A 578 -21.26 -18.97 -23.57
C GLU A 578 -22.32 -19.01 -22.46
N HIS A 579 -21.89 -19.19 -21.20
CA HIS A 579 -22.79 -19.48 -20.09
C HIS A 579 -23.05 -18.31 -19.12
N VAL A 580 -22.31 -17.21 -19.22
CA VAL A 580 -22.49 -16.03 -18.35
C VAL A 580 -23.04 -14.86 -19.15
N ALA A 581 -24.27 -14.44 -18.83
CA ALA A 581 -24.90 -13.31 -19.50
C ALA A 581 -24.10 -12.01 -19.27
N GLY A 582 -23.98 -11.19 -20.33
CA GLY A 582 -23.32 -9.89 -20.28
C GLY A 582 -21.78 -9.94 -20.37
N VAL A 583 -21.16 -11.09 -20.17
CA VAL A 583 -19.70 -11.28 -20.33
C VAL A 583 -19.43 -11.85 -21.72
N ARG A 584 -19.43 -11.00 -22.76
CA ARG A 584 -18.97 -11.43 -24.09
C ARG A 584 -17.45 -11.39 -24.10
N SER A 585 -16.79 -12.49 -24.46
CA SER A 585 -15.36 -12.41 -24.75
C SER A 585 -15.18 -11.54 -25.99
N ARG A 586 -14.36 -10.49 -25.90
CA ARG A 586 -13.66 -10.00 -27.10
C ARG A 586 -12.50 -10.96 -27.36
N ALA A 587 -12.82 -12.19 -27.74
CA ALA A 587 -11.85 -13.02 -28.45
C ALA A 587 -11.91 -12.61 -29.92
N THR A 588 -10.75 -12.33 -30.51
CA THR A 588 -10.46 -11.98 -31.91
C THR A 588 -10.56 -10.49 -32.30
N ASN A 589 -9.47 -9.74 -32.05
CA ASN A 589 -8.65 -9.09 -33.10
C ASN A 589 -7.61 -8.12 -32.50
N ALA A 590 -6.36 -8.59 -32.40
CA ALA A 590 -5.08 -7.91 -32.67
C ALA A 590 -3.94 -8.68 -31.99
#